data_AF-A0A913HCG0-F1
#
_entry.id   AF-A0A913HCG0-F1
#
_cell.length_a   1.000
_cell.length_b   1.000
_cell.length_c   1.000
_cell.angle_alpha   90.00
_cell.angle_beta   90.00
_cell.angle_gamma   90.00
#
_symmetry.space_group_name_H-M   'P 1'
#
loop_
_entity.id
_entity.type
_entity.pdbx_description
1 polymer ?
#
loop_
_entity_poly.entity_id
_entity_poly.type
_entity_poly.pdbx_seq_one_letter_code
_entity_poly.pdbx_strand_id
1 'polypeptide(L)'
;MTMFFLLKTLLEFLMECSWNEMCASCFTGSPTHICSSDDFLPALMYVMVRARLPHLGAEIRFIADFCPQIQGSGRVDMMFTMLKSAYYQICRERHTN
;
A
#
# COMPACT_ATOMS: atom_id res chain seq x y z
N MET A 1 -1.95 -2.66 -21.00
CA MET A 1 -0.50 -2.76 -20.74
C MET A 1 0.04 -1.61 -19.87
N THR A 2 -0.63 -0.45 -19.82
CA THR A 2 -0.22 0.71 -19.00
C THR A 2 -0.62 0.62 -17.52
N MET A 3 -1.71 -0.07 -17.15
CA MET A 3 -2.16 -0.17 -15.74
C MET A 3 -1.25 -1.02 -14.85
N PHE A 4 -0.76 -2.15 -15.37
CA PHE A 4 0.23 -3.00 -14.69
C PHE A 4 1.51 -2.24 -14.33
N PHE A 5 1.89 -1.28 -15.17
CA PHE A 5 3.07 -0.46 -14.95
C PHE A 5 2.89 0.44 -13.73
N LEU A 6 1.72 1.07 -13.60
CA LEU A 6 1.41 1.97 -12.48
C LEU A 6 1.35 1.24 -11.14
N LEU A 7 0.81 0.02 -11.12
CA LEU A 7 0.72 -0.81 -9.93
C LEU A 7 2.08 -1.42 -9.55
N LYS A 8 2.90 -1.81 -10.54
CA LYS A 8 4.29 -2.23 -10.32
C LYS A 8 5.12 -1.07 -9.81
N THR A 9 4.97 0.13 -10.37
CA THR A 9 5.59 1.36 -9.86
C THR A 9 5.06 1.70 -8.46
N LEU A 10 3.79 1.48 -8.15
CA LEU A 10 3.26 1.75 -6.81
C LEU A 10 3.78 0.74 -5.79
N LEU A 11 3.84 -0.54 -6.13
CA LEU A 11 4.42 -1.60 -5.30
C LEU A 11 5.93 -1.40 -5.15
N GLU A 12 6.66 -1.03 -6.21
CA GLU A 12 8.08 -0.69 -6.14
C GLU A 12 8.30 0.58 -5.32
N PHE A 13 7.49 1.62 -5.49
CA PHE A 13 7.56 2.84 -4.68
C PHE A 13 7.23 2.57 -3.21
N LEU A 14 6.25 1.71 -2.92
CA LEU A 14 5.95 1.28 -1.55
C LEU A 14 7.07 0.42 -0.98
N MET A 15 7.64 -0.50 -1.77
CA MET A 15 8.78 -1.33 -1.39
C MET A 15 10.02 -0.47 -1.15
N GLU A 16 10.36 0.47 -2.04
CA GLU A 16 11.50 1.38 -1.92
C GLU A 16 11.31 2.39 -0.77
N CYS A 17 10.11 2.94 -0.57
CA CYS A 17 9.81 3.77 0.62
C CYS A 17 9.82 2.97 1.93
N SER A 18 9.48 1.67 1.89
CA SER A 18 9.57 0.80 3.07
C SER A 18 10.99 0.31 3.34
N TRP A 19 11.87 0.27 2.32
CA TRP A 19 13.25 -0.18 2.45
C TRP A 19 14.23 0.95 2.75
N ASN A 20 14.04 2.12 2.15
CA ASN A 20 14.79 3.31 2.51
C ASN A 20 14.00 4.01 3.60
N GLU A 21 14.27 3.64 4.86
CA GLU A 21 13.82 4.30 6.09
C GLU A 21 13.08 5.60 5.84
N MET A 22 11.78 5.51 5.54
CA MET A 22 10.90 6.64 5.67
C MET A 22 11.00 6.98 7.15
N CYS A 23 11.84 7.98 7.44
CA CYS A 23 12.42 8.11 8.76
C CYS A 23 11.26 8.09 9.73
N ALA A 24 11.23 7.16 10.67
CA ALA A 24 10.17 7.11 11.67
C ALA A 24 10.00 8.48 12.38
N SER A 25 11.05 9.29 12.37
CA SER A 25 11.09 10.69 12.77
C SER A 25 10.22 11.65 11.94
N CYS A 26 9.99 11.43 10.64
CA CYS A 26 9.22 12.35 9.79
C CYS A 26 7.72 12.31 10.07
N PHE A 27 7.16 11.15 10.41
CA PHE A 27 5.74 11.01 10.73
C PHE A 27 5.45 11.20 12.22
N THR A 28 6.40 10.87 13.10
CA THR A 28 6.18 10.87 14.56
C THR A 28 6.94 11.99 15.29
N GLY A 29 7.79 12.75 14.59
CA GLY A 29 8.63 13.80 15.18
C GLY A 29 9.74 13.30 16.10
N SER A 30 9.89 11.98 16.31
CA SER A 30 10.83 11.40 17.27
C SER A 30 11.75 10.35 16.64
N PRO A 31 13.08 10.41 16.89
CA PRO A 31 14.04 9.43 16.36
C PRO A 31 13.99 8.06 17.06
N THR A 32 13.23 7.90 18.13
CA THR A 32 13.15 6.65 18.92
C THR A 32 11.85 5.88 18.74
N HIS A 33 10.93 6.36 17.89
CA HIS A 33 9.66 5.70 17.68
C HIS A 33 9.81 4.53 16.70
N ILE A 34 9.48 3.33 17.15
CA ILE A 34 9.35 2.17 16.27
C ILE A 34 8.04 2.33 15.52
N CYS A 35 8.12 2.70 14.24
CA CYS A 35 6.96 2.88 13.38
C CYS A 35 6.23 1.54 13.25
N SER A 36 5.00 1.48 13.74
CA SER A 36 4.14 0.29 13.65
C SER A 36 3.44 0.27 12.29
N SER A 37 2.89 -0.89 11.91
CA SER A 37 2.03 -1.04 10.73
C SER A 37 0.88 -0.02 10.69
N ASP A 38 0.42 0.42 11.87
CA ASP A 38 -0.66 1.39 12.02
C ASP A 38 -0.27 2.82 11.64
N ASP A 39 1.02 3.16 11.73
CA ASP A 39 1.53 4.47 11.32
C ASP A 39 1.65 4.57 9.79
N PHE A 40 1.90 3.44 9.12
CA PHE A 40 2.07 3.37 7.67
C PHE A 40 0.75 3.33 6.90
N LEU A 41 -0.29 2.73 7.49
CA LEU A 41 -1.57 2.53 6.81
C LEU A 41 -2.25 3.85 6.39
N PRO A 42 -2.32 4.90 7.23
CA PRO A 42 -2.90 6.20 6.84
C PRO A 42 -2.09 6.88 5.74
N ALA A 43 -0.76 6.79 5.78
CA ALA A 43 0.11 7.34 4.74
C ALA A 43 -0.13 6.64 3.39
N LEU A 44 -0.26 5.31 3.41
CA LEU A 44 -0.60 4.51 2.25
C LEU A 44 -1.98 4.89 1.69
N MET A 45 -2.99 5.06 2.56
CA MET A 45 -4.32 5.52 2.14
C MET A 45 -4.26 6.90 1.47
N TYR A 46 -3.52 7.85 2.05
CA TYR A 46 -3.33 9.18 1.48
C TYR A 46 -2.72 9.13 0.08
N VAL A 47 -1.64 8.35 -0.12
CA VAL A 47 -1.00 8.20 -1.44
C VAL A 47 -1.97 7.59 -2.44
N MET A 48 -2.72 6.54 -2.09
CA MET A 48 -3.68 5.92 -3.01
C MET A 48 -4.80 6.87 -3.45
N VAL A 49 -5.34 7.66 -2.52
CA VAL A 49 -6.37 8.67 -2.83
C VAL A 49 -5.80 9.73 -3.77
N ARG A 50 -4.57 10.18 -3.54
CA ARG A 50 -3.91 11.22 -4.35
C ARG A 50 -3.46 10.70 -5.72
N ALA A 51 -3.04 9.44 -5.81
CA ALA A 51 -2.63 8.79 -7.05
C ALA A 51 -3.81 8.57 -8.02
N ARG A 52 -5.06 8.58 -7.53
CA ARG A 52 -6.29 8.43 -8.33
C ARG A 52 -6.23 7.21 -9.27
N LEU A 53 -5.76 6.08 -8.75
CA LEU A 53 -5.59 4.85 -9.52
C LEU A 53 -6.96 4.36 -10.07
N PRO A 54 -7.16 4.38 -11.40
CA PRO A 54 -8.38 3.82 -11.99
C PRO A 54 -8.49 2.34 -11.70
N HIS A 55 -9.69 1.85 -11.45
CA HIS A 55 -9.97 0.39 -11.33
C HIS A 55 -9.06 -0.35 -10.34
N LEU A 56 -8.57 0.32 -9.29
CA LEU A 56 -7.61 -0.25 -8.34
C LEU A 56 -8.09 -1.58 -7.72
N GLY A 57 -9.39 -1.73 -7.47
CA GLY A 57 -9.95 -3.00 -6.98
C GLY A 57 -9.81 -4.17 -7.97
N ALA A 58 -9.94 -3.92 -9.27
CA ALA A 58 -9.76 -4.94 -10.30
C ALA A 58 -8.29 -5.34 -10.43
N GLU A 59 -7.37 -4.38 -10.32
CA GLU A 59 -5.93 -4.61 -10.31
C GLU A 59 -5.47 -5.40 -9.08
N ILE A 60 -5.96 -5.07 -7.88
CA ILE A 60 -5.69 -5.84 -6.66
C ILE A 60 -6.20 -7.29 -6.80
N ARG A 61 -7.41 -7.46 -7.35
CA ARG A 61 -7.99 -8.78 -7.61
C ARG A 61 -7.15 -9.57 -8.62
N PHE A 62 -6.71 -8.91 -9.69
CA PHE A 62 -5.83 -9.52 -10.69
C PHE A 62 -4.53 -10.02 -10.06
N ILE A 63 -3.85 -9.20 -9.24
CA ILE A 63 -2.65 -9.66 -8.52
C ILE A 63 -2.98 -10.87 -7.66
N ALA A 64 -4.06 -10.83 -6.88
CA ALA A 64 -4.42 -11.91 -5.97
C ALA A 64 -4.65 -13.25 -6.71
N ASP A 65 -5.28 -13.19 -7.89
CA ASP A 65 -5.66 -14.37 -8.66
C ASP A 65 -4.52 -14.86 -9.58
N PHE A 66 -3.64 -13.98 -10.07
CA PHE A 66 -2.60 -14.31 -11.06
C PHE A 66 -1.15 -14.22 -10.56
N CYS A 67 -0.91 -13.75 -9.33
CA CYS A 67 0.43 -13.66 -8.75
C CYS A 67 0.55 -14.50 -7.46
N PRO A 68 0.44 -15.84 -7.53
CA PRO A 68 0.55 -16.71 -6.35
C PRO A 68 1.92 -16.61 -5.66
N GLN A 69 2.97 -16.17 -6.37
CA GLN A 69 4.32 -15.96 -5.82
C GLN A 69 4.38 -14.90 -4.70
N ILE A 70 3.35 -14.07 -4.56
CA ILE A 70 3.26 -13.08 -3.47
C ILE A 70 2.91 -13.77 -2.16
N GLN A 71 2.11 -14.84 -2.19
CA GLN A 71 1.74 -15.58 -0.99
C GLN A 71 2.97 -16.27 -0.39
N GLY A 72 3.25 -16.01 0.88
CA GLY A 72 4.43 -16.57 1.55
C GLY A 72 5.74 -15.84 1.27
N SER A 73 5.73 -14.74 0.49
CA SER A 73 6.90 -13.90 0.22
C SER A 73 7.30 -13.00 1.40
N GLY A 74 6.75 -13.26 2.60
CA GLY A 74 7.04 -12.53 3.84
C GLY A 74 6.61 -11.07 3.76
N ARG A 75 7.56 -10.16 3.54
CA ARG A 75 7.30 -8.71 3.51
C ARG A 75 6.39 -8.29 2.36
N VAL A 76 6.54 -8.89 1.17
CA VAL A 76 5.70 -8.54 0.02
C VAL A 76 4.24 -8.94 0.28
N ASP A 77 4.01 -10.08 0.93
CA ASP A 77 2.68 -10.57 1.31
C ASP A 77 2.02 -9.64 2.35
N MET A 78 2.81 -9.17 3.33
CA MET A 78 2.37 -8.19 4.32
C MET A 78 1.97 -6.86 3.68
N MET A 79 2.78 -6.35 2.74
CA MET A 79 2.50 -5.09 2.03
C MET A 79 1.29 -5.22 1.10
N PHE A 80 1.14 -6.35 0.42
CA PHE A 80 -0.05 -6.64 -0.35
C PHE A 80 -1.30 -6.72 0.53
N THR A 81 -1.16 -7.21 1.75
CA THR A 81 -2.24 -7.22 2.75
C THR A 81 -2.59 -5.81 3.23
N MET A 82 -1.59 -4.96 3.50
CA MET A 82 -1.82 -3.54 3.81
C MET A 82 -2.48 -2.78 2.65
N LEU A 83 -2.10 -3.07 1.41
CA LEU A 83 -2.73 -2.49 0.22
C LEU A 83 -4.21 -2.86 0.14
N LYS A 84 -4.53 -4.15 0.34
CA LYS A 84 -5.92 -4.64 0.38
C LYS A 84 -6.73 -3.97 1.49
N SER A 85 -6.19 -3.86 2.70
CA SER A 85 -6.90 -3.27 3.84
C SER A 85 -7.14 -1.77 3.64
N ALA A 86 -6.14 -1.03 3.16
CA ALA A 86 -6.25 0.38 2.90
C ALA A 86 -7.24 0.69 1.75
N TYR A 87 -7.24 -0.10 0.68
CA TYR A 87 -8.26 0.00 -0.38
C TYR A 87 -9.67 -0.22 0.18
N TYR A 88 -9.85 -1.28 0.97
CA TYR A 88 -11.14 -1.59 1.58
C TYR A 88 -11.63 -0.47 2.51
N GLN A 89 -10.72 0.10 3.31
CA GLN A 89 -11.01 1.21 4.21
C GLN A 89 -11.47 2.46 3.44
N ILE A 90 -10.74 2.85 2.38
CA ILE A 90 -11.12 3.98 1.51
C ILE A 90 -12.49 3.74 0.89
N CYS A 91 -12.74 2.54 0.36
CA CYS A 91 -14.04 2.19 -0.22
C CYS A 91 -15.18 2.27 0.80
N ARG A 92 -14.93 1.85 2.04
CA ARG A 92 -15.92 1.90 3.12
C ARG A 92 -16.28 3.34 3.50
N GLU A 93 -15.29 4.21 3.67
CA GLU A 93 -15.49 5.64 3.99
C GLU A 93 -16.21 6.41 2.87
N ARG A 94 -15.99 5.99 1.62
CA ARG A 94 -16.66 6.55 0.43
C ARG A 94 -18.14 6.16 0.33
N HIS A 95 -18.56 5.05 0.93
CA HIS A 95 -19.94 4.56 0.88
C HIS A 95 -20.81 5.14 2.00
N THR A 96 -20.20 5.72 3.03
CA THR A 96 -20.87 6.29 4.22
C THR A 96 -21.06 7.81 4.16
N ASN A 97 -20.70 8.46 3.06
CA ASN A 97 -21.00 9.87 2.74
C ASN A 97 -21.91 9.94 1.52
#